data_AF-A0AA36DTT0-F1
#
_entry.id   AF-A0AA36DTT0-F1
#
_cell.length_a   1.000
_cell.length_b   1.000
_cell.length_c   1.000
_cell.angle_alpha   90.00
_cell.angle_beta   90.00
_cell.angle_gamma   90.00
#
_symmetry.space_group_name_H-M   'P 1'
#
loop_
_entity.id
_entity.type
_entity.pdbx_description
1 polymer ?
#
loop_
_entity_poly.entity_id
_entity_poly.type
_entity_poly.pdbx_seq_one_letter_code
_entity_poly.pdbx_strand_id
1 'polypeptide(L)'
;MRVATSETEIIEREWVFSRKVQVLTACAVFFLLYVLTTSSPAALVAEQSQTIYFLANDGCSCTHKNVTYGFCYHLPKNWTIKGRRFNCNSSSHLEKLGLLSKAKVIDLMTEKMPTPMFVSAMSENHFMEGLNMIANIRSLWPRQRIIIYDLGLNPKTKRKLQEKCLVEVRRFPFETYPPYVRQLKQFRWKPLIIAMMLKEFGALWYMDTSVRWRTDCRDSVYSDITCRSGLNTTFARLSLPTAPNNANCTKPAYMLHLPAHHGIFPATHPGMYKYIPTDIDAIKKKSAMVYNAGFAFIVRTAEAIELLKWYVLCALEDECMAPHGAKQWCNFKNDPFNRYAGCHRY
;
A
#
# COMPACT_ATOMS: atom_id res chain seq x y z
N MET A 1 -3.89 73.85 -24.25
CA MET A 1 -3.52 72.48 -23.79
C MET A 1 -3.83 72.39 -22.32
N ARG A 2 -4.57 71.36 -21.93
CA ARG A 2 -5.19 71.16 -20.62
C ARG A 2 -4.15 70.81 -19.55
N VAL A 3 -4.35 71.36 -18.36
CA VAL A 3 -3.73 70.91 -17.10
C VAL A 3 -4.87 70.51 -16.14
N ALA A 4 -4.61 69.41 -15.43
CA ALA A 4 -5.22 68.92 -14.19
C ALA A 4 -6.66 68.37 -14.21
N THR A 5 -6.70 67.04 -14.21
CA THR A 5 -7.64 66.15 -13.53
C THR A 5 -7.35 66.11 -12.02
N SER A 6 -8.29 66.50 -11.18
CA SER A 6 -8.32 66.12 -9.75
C SER A 6 -9.74 66.24 -9.22
N GLU A 7 -10.40 65.11 -8.97
CA GLU A 7 -11.51 64.92 -7.98
C GLU A 7 -12.25 63.59 -8.21
N THR A 8 -12.24 63.02 -9.41
CA THR A 8 -13.00 61.79 -9.73
C THR A 8 -12.32 60.48 -9.31
N GLU A 9 -11.00 60.45 -9.10
CA GLU A 9 -10.25 59.21 -8.81
C GLU A 9 -10.30 58.75 -7.33
N ILE A 10 -10.64 59.65 -6.40
CA ILE A 10 -10.64 59.34 -4.96
C ILE A 10 -11.96 58.65 -4.54
N ILE A 11 -13.10 59.07 -5.13
CA ILE A 11 -14.42 58.53 -4.80
C ILE A 11 -14.60 57.08 -5.30
N GLU A 12 -14.01 56.72 -6.45
CA GLU A 12 -14.05 55.33 -6.94
C GLU A 12 -13.23 54.36 -6.07
N ARG A 13 -12.11 54.82 -5.49
CA ARG A 13 -11.26 53.95 -4.64
C ARG A 13 -11.90 53.61 -3.30
N GLU A 14 -12.62 54.53 -2.68
CA GLU A 14 -13.34 54.26 -1.42
C GLU A 14 -14.55 53.34 -1.62
N TRP A 15 -15.28 53.49 -2.75
CA TRP A 15 -16.42 52.63 -3.09
C TRP A 15 -16.02 51.18 -3.41
N VAL A 16 -14.89 50.99 -4.09
CA VAL A 16 -14.34 49.65 -4.40
C VAL A 16 -13.79 48.96 -3.14
N PHE A 17 -13.25 49.71 -2.18
CA PHE A 17 -12.73 49.13 -0.93
C PHE A 17 -13.86 48.61 -0.02
N SER A 18 -14.95 49.37 0.14
CA SER A 18 -16.09 48.98 0.98
C SER A 18 -16.81 47.71 0.46
N ARG A 19 -17.01 47.58 -0.86
CA ARG A 19 -17.59 46.36 -1.47
C ARG A 19 -16.69 45.13 -1.32
N LYS A 20 -15.36 45.29 -1.38
CA LYS A 20 -14.43 44.17 -1.20
C LYS A 20 -14.43 43.65 0.25
N VAL A 21 -14.55 44.53 1.24
CA VAL A 21 -14.63 44.15 2.66
C VAL A 21 -15.95 43.43 2.99
N GLN A 22 -17.08 43.87 2.43
CA GLN A 22 -18.38 43.20 2.62
C GLN A 22 -18.47 41.83 1.92
N VAL A 23 -17.82 41.66 0.77
CA VAL A 23 -17.76 40.36 0.07
C VAL A 23 -16.84 39.39 0.81
N LEU A 24 -15.71 39.85 1.37
CA LEU A 24 -14.79 39.01 2.14
C LEU A 24 -15.41 38.50 3.45
N THR A 25 -16.18 39.32 4.16
CA THR A 25 -16.88 38.89 5.38
C THR A 25 -18.03 37.92 5.09
N ALA A 26 -18.79 38.14 4.01
CA ALA A 26 -19.82 37.18 3.57
C ALA A 26 -19.20 35.82 3.18
N CYS A 27 -18.11 35.81 2.41
CA CYS A 27 -17.40 34.58 2.05
C CYS A 27 -16.85 33.85 3.28
N ALA A 28 -16.30 34.56 4.27
CA ALA A 28 -15.81 33.95 5.51
C ALA A 28 -16.93 33.28 6.33
N VAL A 29 -18.12 33.89 6.40
CA VAL A 29 -19.29 33.33 7.11
C VAL A 29 -19.85 32.11 6.37
N PHE A 30 -19.97 32.16 5.04
CA PHE A 30 -20.38 30.99 4.25
C PHE A 30 -19.36 29.85 4.33
N PHE A 31 -18.06 30.17 4.41
CA PHE A 31 -17.01 29.18 4.56
C PHE A 31 -17.02 28.55 5.96
N LEU A 32 -17.21 29.34 7.02
CA LEU A 32 -17.38 28.83 8.39
C LEU A 32 -18.63 27.96 8.54
N LEU A 33 -19.76 28.36 7.95
CA LEU A 33 -20.98 27.56 7.93
C LEU A 33 -20.82 26.26 7.13
N TYR A 34 -20.13 26.30 5.99
CA TYR A 34 -19.82 25.11 5.19
C TYR A 34 -18.86 24.15 5.89
N VAL A 35 -17.85 24.67 6.60
CA VAL A 35 -16.93 23.85 7.39
C VAL A 35 -17.65 23.22 8.59
N LEU A 36 -18.53 23.97 9.28
CA LEU A 36 -19.31 23.45 10.41
C LEU A 36 -20.34 22.38 10.00
N THR A 37 -20.92 22.47 8.80
CA THR A 37 -21.83 21.43 8.28
C THR A 37 -21.11 20.18 7.76
N THR A 38 -19.89 20.33 7.22
CA THR A 38 -19.09 19.19 6.70
C THR A 38 -18.24 18.50 7.76
N SER A 39 -18.02 19.12 8.92
CA SER A 39 -17.33 18.52 10.08
C SER A 39 -18.29 18.07 11.20
N SER A 40 -19.61 18.12 10.94
CA SER A 40 -20.61 17.64 11.89
C SER A 40 -20.52 16.11 12.08
N PRO A 41 -20.54 15.59 13.32
CA PRO A 41 -20.53 14.15 13.60
C PRO A 41 -21.61 13.36 12.84
N ALA A 42 -22.75 14.00 12.55
CA ALA A 42 -23.86 13.43 11.80
C ALA A 42 -23.51 13.04 10.35
N ALA A 43 -22.64 13.79 9.65
CA ALA A 43 -22.24 13.48 8.27
C ALA A 43 -21.30 12.27 8.20
N LEU A 44 -20.35 12.17 9.14
CA LEU A 44 -19.49 11.00 9.34
C LEU A 44 -20.30 9.75 9.72
N VAL A 45 -21.32 9.90 10.58
CA VAL A 45 -22.23 8.82 10.95
C VAL A 45 -23.11 8.39 9.77
N ALA A 46 -23.55 9.31 8.90
CA ALA A 46 -24.33 8.99 7.70
C ALA A 46 -23.53 8.21 6.64
N GLU A 47 -22.27 8.60 6.37
CA GLU A 47 -21.37 7.91 5.43
C GLU A 47 -20.99 6.50 5.94
N GLN A 48 -20.80 6.36 7.26
CA GLN A 48 -20.58 5.07 7.92
C GLN A 48 -21.85 4.20 7.89
N SER A 49 -23.04 4.79 8.07
CA SER A 49 -24.33 4.09 8.02
C SER A 49 -24.68 3.58 6.61
N GLN A 50 -24.42 4.36 5.56
CA GLN A 50 -24.63 3.92 4.16
C GLN A 50 -23.67 2.79 3.76
N THR A 51 -22.40 2.87 4.18
CA THR A 51 -21.42 1.82 3.92
C THR A 51 -21.82 0.51 4.62
N ILE A 52 -22.28 0.58 5.87
CA ILE A 52 -22.77 -0.59 6.63
C ILE A 52 -24.02 -1.20 5.98
N TYR A 53 -24.96 -0.38 5.53
CA TYR A 53 -26.17 -0.84 4.83
C TYR A 53 -25.85 -1.58 3.53
N PHE A 54 -24.92 -1.06 2.73
CA PHE A 54 -24.47 -1.70 1.49
C PHE A 54 -23.74 -3.02 1.75
N LEU A 55 -22.89 -3.08 2.78
CA LEU A 55 -22.15 -4.29 3.15
C LEU A 55 -23.06 -5.41 3.68
N ALA A 56 -24.12 -5.06 4.41
CA ALA A 56 -25.06 -6.03 4.99
C ALA A 56 -25.92 -6.71 3.92
N ASN A 57 -26.30 -5.99 2.87
CA ASN A 57 -27.23 -6.50 1.84
C ASN A 57 -26.54 -7.31 0.73
N ASP A 58 -25.20 -7.27 0.68
CA ASP A 58 -24.41 -7.88 -0.38
C ASP A 58 -23.69 -9.18 0.06
N GLY A 59 -23.98 -9.69 1.27
CA GLY A 59 -23.42 -10.93 1.80
C GLY A 59 -21.91 -10.88 2.08
N CYS A 60 -21.35 -9.67 2.14
CA CYS A 60 -19.91 -9.40 2.27
C CYS A 60 -19.48 -9.03 3.69
N SER A 61 -20.43 -8.88 4.61
CA SER A 61 -20.21 -8.51 6.00
C SER A 61 -19.58 -9.64 6.82
N CYS A 62 -18.57 -9.28 7.62
CA CYS A 62 -18.05 -10.08 8.72
C CYS A 62 -18.04 -9.23 10.00
N THR A 63 -18.68 -9.73 11.06
CA THR A 63 -18.74 -9.03 12.35
C THR A 63 -17.65 -9.53 13.28
N HIS A 64 -16.85 -8.62 13.83
CA HIS A 64 -15.80 -8.92 14.81
C HIS A 64 -15.85 -7.86 15.92
N LYS A 65 -15.99 -8.29 17.18
CA LYS A 65 -16.13 -7.41 18.36
C LYS A 65 -17.17 -6.29 18.16
N ASN A 66 -18.36 -6.66 17.69
CA ASN A 66 -19.50 -5.76 17.42
C ASN A 66 -19.26 -4.70 16.32
N VAL A 67 -18.17 -4.82 15.55
CA VAL A 67 -17.92 -3.98 14.37
C VAL A 67 -18.05 -4.83 13.12
N THR A 68 -18.81 -4.34 12.14
CA THR A 68 -18.99 -5.01 10.85
C THR A 68 -17.96 -4.51 9.85
N TYR A 69 -17.29 -5.45 9.18
CA TYR A 69 -16.27 -5.18 8.17
C TYR A 69 -16.63 -5.82 6.82
N GLY A 70 -16.24 -5.17 5.73
CA GLY A 70 -16.36 -5.73 4.38
C GLY A 70 -15.22 -6.71 4.05
N PHE A 71 -15.59 -7.94 3.69
CA PHE A 71 -14.70 -9.05 3.39
C PHE A 71 -14.84 -9.55 1.93
N CYS A 72 -15.46 -8.78 1.05
CA CYS A 72 -15.36 -8.98 -0.40
C CYS A 72 -14.53 -7.85 -1.00
N TYR A 73 -13.59 -8.20 -1.89
CA TYR A 73 -12.93 -7.20 -2.71
C TYR A 73 -13.92 -6.68 -3.76
N HIS A 74 -14.03 -5.36 -3.90
CA HIS A 74 -14.85 -4.72 -4.92
C HIS A 74 -13.94 -4.00 -5.91
N LEU A 75 -14.21 -4.15 -7.21
CA LEU A 75 -13.43 -3.50 -8.25
C LEU A 75 -13.62 -1.97 -8.16
N PRO A 76 -12.58 -1.15 -7.93
CA PRO A 76 -12.78 0.29 -7.67
C PRO A 76 -13.49 1.05 -8.80
N LYS A 77 -13.29 0.64 -10.06
CA LYS A 77 -13.94 1.25 -11.23
C LYS A 77 -15.42 0.88 -11.36
N ASN A 78 -15.81 -0.27 -10.83
CA ASN A 78 -17.17 -0.76 -10.89
C ASN A 78 -17.47 -1.60 -9.64
N TRP A 79 -18.04 -0.92 -8.64
CA TRP A 79 -18.33 -1.50 -7.33
C TRP A 79 -19.38 -2.62 -7.35
N THR A 80 -20.12 -2.82 -8.45
CA THR A 80 -21.03 -3.98 -8.58
C THR A 80 -20.27 -5.29 -8.82
N ILE A 81 -19.02 -5.20 -9.29
CA ILE A 81 -18.15 -6.36 -9.50
C ILE A 81 -17.39 -6.63 -8.20
N LYS A 82 -17.71 -7.76 -7.58
CA LYS A 82 -17.13 -8.18 -6.31
C LYS A 82 -16.58 -9.60 -6.37
N GLY A 83 -15.61 -9.87 -5.51
CA GLY A 83 -15.09 -11.20 -5.27
C GLY A 83 -15.95 -11.98 -4.27
N ARG A 84 -15.64 -13.26 -4.15
CA ARG A 84 -16.11 -14.12 -3.07
C ARG A 84 -15.70 -13.52 -1.72
N ARG A 85 -16.59 -13.62 -0.75
CA ARG A 85 -16.31 -13.21 0.62
C ARG A 85 -15.19 -14.10 1.19
N PHE A 86 -14.14 -13.47 1.71
CA PHE A 86 -13.10 -14.14 2.48
C PHE A 86 -13.65 -14.67 3.81
N ASN A 87 -13.04 -15.72 4.35
CA ASN A 87 -13.46 -16.29 5.62
C ASN A 87 -13.41 -15.27 6.78
N CYS A 88 -14.54 -15.11 7.50
CA CYS A 88 -14.63 -14.18 8.63
C CYS A 88 -13.71 -14.52 9.80
N ASN A 89 -13.24 -15.77 9.92
CA ASN A 89 -12.28 -16.19 10.95
C ASN A 89 -10.96 -15.40 10.86
N SER A 90 -10.62 -14.90 9.66
CA SER A 90 -9.46 -14.05 9.42
C SER A 90 -9.53 -12.69 10.13
N SER A 91 -10.69 -12.27 10.64
CA SER A 91 -10.85 -11.00 11.37
C SER A 91 -9.91 -10.89 12.58
N SER A 92 -9.73 -11.99 13.32
CA SER A 92 -8.81 -12.03 14.47
C SER A 92 -7.34 -11.81 14.05
N HIS A 93 -6.94 -12.33 12.89
CA HIS A 93 -5.60 -12.10 12.33
C HIS A 93 -5.45 -10.65 11.85
N LEU A 94 -6.44 -10.12 11.13
CA LEU A 94 -6.41 -8.73 10.67
C LEU A 94 -6.36 -7.73 11.82
N GLU A 95 -7.09 -7.98 12.92
CA GLU A 95 -7.01 -7.15 14.12
C GLU A 95 -5.59 -7.14 14.71
N LYS A 96 -5.01 -8.33 14.92
CA LYS A 96 -3.64 -8.48 15.45
C LYS A 96 -2.61 -7.80 14.56
N LEU A 97 -2.81 -7.81 13.25
CA LEU A 97 -1.95 -7.14 12.26
C LEU A 97 -2.27 -5.65 12.08
N GLY A 98 -3.32 -5.13 12.72
CA GLY A 98 -3.74 -3.73 12.61
C GLY A 98 -4.26 -3.38 11.21
N LEU A 99 -5.01 -4.29 10.59
CA LEU A 99 -5.56 -4.16 9.24
C LEU A 99 -7.10 -4.00 9.22
N LEU A 100 -7.76 -4.05 10.39
CA LEU A 100 -9.20 -3.76 10.52
C LEU A 100 -9.50 -2.28 10.77
N SER A 101 -8.51 -1.48 11.17
CA SER A 101 -8.70 -0.05 11.40
C SER A 101 -7.61 0.74 10.70
N LYS A 102 -7.94 1.97 10.29
CA LYS A 102 -6.98 2.96 9.80
C LYS A 102 -6.27 3.69 10.95
N ALA A 103 -6.28 3.13 12.16
CA ALA A 103 -5.54 3.70 13.28
C ALA A 103 -4.04 3.62 13.01
N LYS A 104 -3.30 4.68 13.35
CA LYS A 104 -1.84 4.79 13.16
C LYS A 104 -1.39 4.67 11.70
N VAL A 105 -2.25 5.02 10.74
CA VAL A 105 -1.78 5.27 9.37
C VAL A 105 -1.03 6.61 9.35
N ILE A 106 -0.07 6.73 8.45
CA ILE A 106 0.74 7.93 8.26
C ILE A 106 0.14 8.73 7.11
N ASP A 107 -0.18 9.99 7.36
CA ASP A 107 -0.50 10.97 6.33
C ASP A 107 0.76 11.68 5.85
N LEU A 108 1.33 11.23 4.73
CA LEU A 108 2.56 11.80 4.15
C LEU A 108 2.41 13.27 3.67
N MET A 109 1.20 13.84 3.70
CA MET A 109 0.98 15.27 3.44
C MET A 109 1.38 16.13 4.64
N THR A 110 1.14 15.63 5.85
CA THR A 110 1.18 16.38 7.11
C THR A 110 2.22 15.83 8.09
N GLU A 111 2.50 14.54 8.02
CA GLU A 111 3.43 13.83 8.89
C GLU A 111 4.76 13.54 8.19
N LYS A 112 5.84 13.56 8.97
CA LYS A 112 7.14 13.12 8.49
C LYS A 112 7.15 11.60 8.31
N MET A 113 7.68 11.15 7.18
CA MET A 113 7.90 9.72 6.94
C MET A 113 8.80 9.10 8.04
N PRO A 114 8.41 7.97 8.65
CA PRO A 114 9.26 7.25 9.59
C PRO A 114 10.55 6.73 8.95
N THR A 115 11.57 6.50 9.76
CA THR A 115 12.80 5.84 9.30
C THR A 115 12.49 4.39 8.89
N PRO A 116 12.73 4.00 7.63
CA PRO A 116 12.36 2.67 7.17
C PRO A 116 13.21 1.55 7.79
N MET A 117 12.57 0.47 8.22
CA MET A 117 13.27 -0.72 8.70
C MET A 117 13.62 -1.69 7.57
N PHE A 118 14.82 -2.28 7.60
CA PHE A 118 15.22 -3.30 6.63
C PHE A 118 14.78 -4.67 7.13
N VAL A 119 13.96 -5.34 6.34
CA VAL A 119 13.30 -6.60 6.70
C VAL A 119 13.56 -7.63 5.62
N SER A 120 13.89 -8.84 6.04
CA SER A 120 13.96 -10.01 5.17
C SER A 120 13.39 -11.24 5.90
N ALA A 121 13.29 -12.35 5.19
CA ALA A 121 12.93 -13.64 5.74
C ALA A 121 13.79 -14.72 5.09
N MET A 122 14.19 -15.73 5.87
CA MET A 122 15.18 -16.71 5.44
C MET A 122 14.78 -18.12 5.89
N SER A 123 14.80 -19.03 4.92
CA SER A 123 14.73 -20.48 5.14
C SER A 123 16.12 -21.10 4.99
N GLU A 124 16.27 -22.33 5.47
CA GLU A 124 17.57 -23.02 5.48
C GLU A 124 18.23 -23.11 4.10
N ASN A 125 17.45 -23.43 3.06
CA ASN A 125 17.94 -23.54 1.69
C ASN A 125 18.36 -22.19 1.05
N HIS A 126 18.11 -21.07 1.72
CA HIS A 126 18.54 -19.73 1.32
C HIS A 126 19.56 -19.11 2.30
N PHE A 127 20.11 -19.89 3.25
CA PHE A 127 20.99 -19.36 4.29
C PHE A 127 22.23 -18.62 3.72
N MET A 128 22.95 -19.25 2.80
CA MET A 128 24.14 -18.63 2.19
C MET A 128 23.78 -17.40 1.35
N GLU A 129 22.65 -17.45 0.65
CA GLU A 129 22.14 -16.32 -0.11
C GLU A 129 21.81 -15.12 0.79
N GLY A 130 21.19 -15.37 1.95
CA GLY A 130 20.89 -14.36 2.95
C GLY A 130 22.15 -13.78 3.61
N LEU A 131 23.19 -14.59 3.87
CA LEU A 131 24.48 -14.06 4.34
C LEU A 131 25.11 -13.09 3.33
N ASN A 132 25.02 -13.41 2.04
CA ASN A 132 25.50 -12.53 0.97
C ASN A 132 24.67 -11.23 0.88
N MET A 133 23.36 -11.28 1.13
CA MET A 133 22.52 -10.08 1.24
C MET A 133 22.95 -9.19 2.42
N ILE A 134 23.20 -9.78 3.59
CA ILE A 134 23.66 -9.04 4.78
C ILE A 134 25.01 -8.37 4.48
N ALA A 135 25.96 -9.10 3.88
CA ALA A 135 27.25 -8.54 3.50
C ALA A 135 27.11 -7.36 2.52
N ASN A 136 26.22 -7.49 1.53
CA ASN A 136 25.91 -6.42 0.57
C ASN A 136 25.27 -5.18 1.23
N ILE A 137 24.34 -5.37 2.17
CA ILE A 137 23.77 -4.24 2.93
C ILE A 137 24.86 -3.57 3.77
N ARG A 138 25.75 -4.35 4.40
CA ARG A 138 26.83 -3.82 5.23
C ARG A 138 27.86 -3.03 4.43
N SER A 139 28.12 -3.37 3.17
CA SER A 139 29.06 -2.61 2.33
C SER A 139 28.54 -1.22 1.96
N LEU A 140 27.21 -1.03 1.90
CA LEU A 140 26.60 0.28 1.62
C LEU A 140 26.23 1.03 2.91
N TRP A 141 25.71 0.32 3.91
CA TRP A 141 25.24 0.88 5.17
C TRP A 141 25.71 0.04 6.37
N PRO A 142 26.95 0.27 6.84
CA PRO A 142 27.56 -0.54 7.90
C PRO A 142 26.74 -0.60 9.21
N ARG A 143 25.98 0.47 9.51
CA ARG A 143 25.19 0.60 10.74
C ARG A 143 23.68 0.33 10.58
N GLN A 144 23.22 -0.08 9.38
CA GLN A 144 21.80 -0.33 9.14
C GLN A 144 21.33 -1.57 9.91
N ARG A 145 20.36 -1.44 10.82
CA ARG A 145 19.73 -2.60 11.45
C ARG A 145 18.93 -3.40 10.44
N ILE A 146 19.00 -4.74 10.53
CA ILE A 146 18.29 -5.69 9.67
C ILE A 146 17.50 -6.64 10.55
N ILE A 147 16.20 -6.79 10.30
CA ILE A 147 15.36 -7.83 10.90
C ILE A 147 15.24 -8.98 9.91
N ILE A 148 15.54 -10.20 10.36
CA ILE A 148 15.41 -11.40 9.54
C ILE A 148 14.45 -12.36 10.22
N TYR A 149 13.35 -12.66 9.53
CA TYR A 149 12.42 -13.69 9.96
C TYR A 149 12.94 -15.08 9.62
N ASP A 150 13.05 -15.92 10.64
CA ASP A 150 13.37 -17.34 10.56
C ASP A 150 12.13 -18.11 10.10
N LEU A 151 12.20 -18.66 8.88
CA LEU A 151 11.16 -19.47 8.24
C LEU A 151 11.38 -20.99 8.42
N GLY A 152 12.31 -21.40 9.27
CA GLY A 152 12.69 -22.81 9.47
C GLY A 152 14.18 -23.05 9.26
N LEU A 153 15.03 -22.19 9.80
CA LEU A 153 16.47 -22.39 9.90
C LEU A 153 16.78 -23.50 10.89
N ASN A 154 17.82 -24.29 10.60
CA ASN A 154 18.32 -25.23 11.59
C ASN A 154 19.01 -24.49 12.77
N PRO A 155 19.16 -25.14 13.94
CA PRO A 155 19.73 -24.48 15.11
C PRO A 155 21.15 -23.92 14.90
N LYS A 156 21.96 -24.54 14.03
CA LYS A 156 23.35 -24.14 13.80
C LYS A 156 23.44 -22.87 12.94
N THR A 157 22.70 -22.82 11.83
CA THR A 157 22.65 -21.65 10.95
C THR A 157 21.96 -20.47 11.63
N LYS A 158 20.90 -20.74 12.41
CA LYS A 158 20.24 -19.73 13.24
C LYS A 158 21.20 -19.05 14.21
N ARG A 159 22.00 -19.81 14.97
CA ARG A 159 23.02 -19.22 15.88
C ARG A 159 24.02 -18.36 15.13
N LYS A 160 24.56 -18.87 14.01
CA LYS A 160 25.48 -18.10 13.14
C LYS A 160 24.86 -16.81 12.61
N LEU A 161 23.56 -16.79 12.38
CA LEU A 161 22.84 -15.58 11.95
C LEU A 161 22.68 -14.58 13.09
N GLN A 162 22.37 -15.07 14.30
CA GLN A 162 22.24 -14.25 15.51
C GLN A 162 23.55 -13.58 15.93
N GLU A 163 24.69 -14.20 15.59
CA GLU A 163 26.03 -13.63 15.80
C GLU A 163 26.37 -12.47 14.84
N LYS A 164 25.52 -12.18 13.83
CA LYS A 164 25.80 -11.10 12.87
C LYS A 164 25.49 -9.72 13.45
N CYS A 165 26.44 -8.80 13.30
CA CYS A 165 26.31 -7.43 13.81
C CYS A 165 25.04 -6.73 13.28
N LEU A 166 24.27 -6.16 14.22
CA LEU A 166 23.04 -5.40 13.94
C LEU A 166 22.01 -6.20 13.12
N VAL A 167 22.01 -7.53 13.27
CA VAL A 167 20.98 -8.43 12.74
C VAL A 167 20.13 -8.93 13.90
N GLU A 168 18.83 -8.75 13.79
CA GLU A 168 17.84 -9.24 14.73
C GLU A 168 17.07 -10.40 14.09
N VAL A 169 17.14 -11.58 14.69
CA VAL A 169 16.48 -12.78 14.16
C VAL A 169 15.17 -13.02 14.90
N ARG A 170 14.05 -13.03 14.17
CA ARG A 170 12.70 -13.25 14.73
C ARG A 170 12.10 -14.54 14.20
N ARG A 171 11.48 -15.36 15.03
CA ARG A 171 10.76 -16.55 14.55
C ARG A 171 9.46 -16.14 13.87
N PHE A 172 9.15 -16.69 12.70
CA PHE A 172 7.81 -16.55 12.14
C PHE A 172 6.82 -17.51 12.84
N PRO A 173 5.69 -17.02 13.39
CA PRO A 173 4.79 -17.84 14.20
C PRO A 173 3.81 -18.64 13.33
N PHE A 174 4.31 -19.62 12.57
CA PHE A 174 3.48 -20.45 11.67
C PHE A 174 2.28 -21.09 12.37
N GLU A 175 2.42 -21.47 13.64
CA GLU A 175 1.36 -22.06 14.47
C GLU A 175 0.16 -21.13 14.71
N THR A 176 0.32 -19.83 14.50
CA THR A 176 -0.78 -18.87 14.63
C THR A 176 -1.64 -18.81 13.37
N TYR A 177 -1.16 -19.35 12.24
CA TYR A 177 -1.81 -19.20 10.93
C TYR A 177 -2.27 -20.55 10.38
N PRO A 178 -3.15 -20.57 9.36
CA PRO A 178 -3.55 -21.82 8.72
C PRO A 178 -2.34 -22.67 8.27
N PRO A 179 -2.38 -24.01 8.41
CA PRO A 179 -1.22 -24.87 8.18
C PRO A 179 -0.54 -24.69 6.81
N TYR A 180 -1.31 -24.37 5.77
CA TYR A 180 -0.80 -24.14 4.42
C TYR A 180 0.09 -22.89 4.30
N VAL A 181 0.09 -21.96 5.25
CA VAL A 181 1.05 -20.83 5.28
C VAL A 181 2.50 -21.32 5.40
N ARG A 182 2.72 -22.52 5.94
CA ARG A 182 4.03 -23.18 6.03
C ARG A 182 4.57 -23.62 4.66
N GLN A 183 3.73 -23.65 3.61
CA GLN A 183 4.17 -23.94 2.24
C GLN A 183 4.96 -22.75 1.67
N LEU A 184 6.28 -22.73 1.92
CA LEU A 184 7.13 -21.57 1.63
C LEU A 184 7.09 -21.12 0.16
N LYS A 185 6.90 -22.05 -0.78
CA LYS A 185 6.80 -21.78 -2.23
C LYS A 185 5.55 -20.98 -2.63
N GLN A 186 4.55 -20.86 -1.75
CA GLN A 186 3.35 -20.06 -1.99
C GLN A 186 3.46 -18.65 -1.40
N PHE A 187 4.58 -18.33 -0.71
CA PHE A 187 4.91 -17.01 -0.18
C PHE A 187 3.85 -16.34 0.72
N ARG A 188 2.85 -17.09 1.22
CA ARG A 188 1.77 -16.60 2.11
C ARG A 188 2.28 -15.89 3.37
N TRP A 189 3.44 -16.31 3.87
CA TRP A 189 4.10 -15.72 5.03
C TRP A 189 4.58 -14.28 4.77
N LYS A 190 4.83 -13.90 3.51
CA LYS A 190 5.42 -12.59 3.14
C LYS A 190 4.50 -11.41 3.48
N PRO A 191 3.23 -11.35 3.03
CA PRO A 191 2.33 -10.27 3.42
C PRO A 191 2.09 -10.21 4.94
N LEU A 192 2.14 -11.35 5.63
CA LEU A 192 2.01 -11.41 7.09
C LEU A 192 3.19 -10.73 7.78
N ILE A 193 4.43 -11.00 7.34
CA ILE A 193 5.64 -10.32 7.82
C ILE A 193 5.59 -8.83 7.54
N ILE A 194 5.23 -8.44 6.32
CA ILE A 194 5.11 -7.04 5.93
C ILE A 194 4.10 -6.33 6.83
N ALA A 195 2.95 -6.93 7.11
CA ALA A 195 1.93 -6.36 8.00
C ALA A 195 2.42 -6.24 9.44
N MET A 196 3.11 -7.25 9.99
CA MET A 196 3.71 -7.18 11.32
C MET A 196 4.71 -6.02 11.42
N MET A 197 5.61 -5.91 10.44
CA MET A 197 6.68 -4.90 10.47
C MET A 197 6.18 -3.50 10.17
N LEU A 198 5.20 -3.32 9.29
CA LEU A 198 4.59 -2.01 9.08
C LEU A 198 3.84 -1.53 10.32
N LYS A 199 3.15 -2.42 11.04
CA LYS A 199 2.49 -2.07 12.30
C LYS A 199 3.49 -1.59 13.36
N GLU A 200 4.70 -2.14 13.37
CA GLU A 200 5.75 -1.79 14.34
C GLU A 200 6.54 -0.53 13.95
N PHE A 201 6.96 -0.40 12.68
CA PHE A 201 7.90 0.63 12.25
C PHE A 201 7.29 1.77 11.41
N GLY A 202 6.08 1.58 10.87
CA GLY A 202 5.42 2.58 10.01
C GLY A 202 5.99 2.68 8.60
N ALA A 203 7.27 2.39 8.37
CA ALA A 203 7.88 2.27 7.04
C ALA A 203 8.92 1.15 7.00
N LEU A 204 9.05 0.46 5.86
CA LEU A 204 10.05 -0.61 5.71
C LEU A 204 10.52 -0.80 4.27
N TRP A 205 11.72 -1.35 4.16
CA TRP A 205 12.24 -2.02 2.99
C TRP A 205 12.14 -3.53 3.23
N TYR A 206 11.29 -4.21 2.48
CA TYR A 206 11.27 -5.68 2.43
C TYR A 206 12.14 -6.15 1.27
N MET A 207 12.99 -7.15 1.53
CA MET A 207 13.83 -7.75 0.52
C MET A 207 13.97 -9.26 0.70
N ASP A 208 13.78 -10.01 -0.38
CA ASP A 208 14.14 -11.42 -0.45
C ASP A 208 15.66 -11.56 -0.35
N THR A 209 16.12 -12.72 0.13
CA THR A 209 17.56 -13.01 0.32
C THR A 209 18.37 -12.89 -0.96
N SER A 210 17.75 -12.97 -2.13
CA SER A 210 18.40 -12.83 -3.44
C SER A 210 18.67 -11.38 -3.88
N VAL A 211 18.08 -10.38 -3.21
CA VAL A 211 18.22 -8.97 -3.59
C VAL A 211 19.64 -8.46 -3.33
N ARG A 212 20.21 -7.75 -4.30
CA ARG A 212 21.51 -7.09 -4.18
C ARG A 212 21.39 -5.63 -4.59
N TRP A 213 21.74 -4.74 -3.67
CA TRP A 213 21.85 -3.32 -3.92
C TRP A 213 23.21 -3.01 -4.54
N ARG A 214 23.22 -2.26 -5.63
CA ARG A 214 24.46 -1.83 -6.29
C ARG A 214 24.96 -0.49 -5.74
N THR A 215 24.03 0.43 -5.47
CA THR A 215 24.29 1.78 -4.98
C THR A 215 23.19 2.20 -4.01
N ASP A 216 23.45 3.21 -3.18
CA ASP A 216 22.38 3.86 -2.40
C ASP A 216 21.60 4.81 -3.32
N CYS A 217 20.31 4.55 -3.48
CA CYS A 217 19.36 5.40 -4.19
C CYS A 217 18.08 5.65 -3.39
N ARG A 218 18.13 5.48 -2.07
CA ARG A 218 16.95 5.55 -1.20
C ARG A 218 16.30 6.92 -1.22
N ASP A 219 17.09 7.99 -1.30
CA ASP A 219 16.56 9.35 -1.33
C ASP A 219 15.64 9.60 -2.54
N SER A 220 15.93 9.00 -3.69
CA SER A 220 15.05 9.06 -4.87
C SER A 220 13.71 8.36 -4.62
N VAL A 221 13.73 7.24 -3.90
CA VAL A 221 12.52 6.50 -3.55
C VAL A 221 11.71 7.25 -2.50
N TYR A 222 12.39 7.90 -1.56
CA TYR A 222 11.74 8.71 -0.53
C TYR A 222 11.12 9.97 -1.14
N SER A 223 11.82 10.65 -2.05
CA SER A 223 11.27 11.82 -2.73
C SER A 223 10.01 11.49 -3.53
N ASP A 224 9.96 10.32 -4.17
CA ASP A 224 8.80 9.86 -4.95
C ASP A 224 7.49 9.78 -4.13
N ILE A 225 7.59 9.55 -2.81
CA ILE A 225 6.43 9.44 -1.93
C ILE A 225 6.22 10.65 -1.01
N THR A 226 7.29 11.38 -0.65
CA THR A 226 7.20 12.56 0.21
C THR A 226 7.02 13.86 -0.58
N CYS A 227 7.05 13.83 -1.92
CA CYS A 227 6.88 15.03 -2.73
C CYS A 227 5.52 15.73 -2.55
N ARG A 228 4.56 15.09 -1.87
CA ARG A 228 3.29 15.71 -1.50
C ARG A 228 3.32 16.45 -0.15
N SER A 229 4.37 16.27 0.65
CA SER A 229 4.51 16.87 1.98
C SER A 229 4.43 18.40 1.89
N GLY A 230 3.57 19.00 2.71
CA GLY A 230 3.43 20.46 2.76
C GLY A 230 2.65 21.10 1.60
N LEU A 231 2.04 20.32 0.70
CA LEU A 231 1.08 20.86 -0.27
C LEU A 231 -0.24 21.20 0.43
N ASN A 232 -0.66 22.47 0.37
CA ASN A 232 -1.96 22.92 0.89
C ASN A 232 -3.13 22.15 0.24
N THR A 233 -4.04 21.65 1.07
CA THR A 233 -5.17 20.77 0.71
C THR A 233 -6.12 21.37 -0.34
N THR A 234 -6.19 22.70 -0.45
CA THR A 234 -7.00 23.43 -1.44
C THR A 234 -6.41 23.39 -2.85
N PHE A 235 -5.08 23.32 -3.01
CA PHE A 235 -4.44 23.21 -4.33
C PHE A 235 -4.24 21.75 -4.77
N ALA A 236 -4.04 20.82 -3.83
CA ALA A 236 -3.78 19.42 -4.16
C ALA A 236 -4.95 18.70 -4.86
N ARG A 237 -6.20 19.17 -4.69
CA ARG A 237 -7.37 18.61 -5.39
C ARG A 237 -7.61 19.23 -6.78
N LEU A 238 -7.04 20.40 -7.08
CA LEU A 238 -7.26 21.14 -8.33
C LEU A 238 -6.12 20.99 -9.35
N SER A 239 -4.98 20.43 -8.97
CA SER A 239 -3.85 20.22 -9.87
C SER A 239 -4.05 19.01 -10.79
N LEU A 240 -4.81 19.21 -11.87
CA LEU A 240 -4.61 18.54 -13.16
C LEU A 240 -3.43 19.24 -13.92
N PRO A 241 -2.87 18.62 -14.97
CA PRO A 241 -1.48 18.18 -15.07
C PRO A 241 -0.57 19.21 -15.76
N THR A 242 -0.36 20.38 -15.17
CA THR A 242 0.60 21.36 -15.72
C THR A 242 1.45 21.98 -14.61
N ALA A 243 2.21 21.13 -13.90
CA ALA A 243 3.43 21.58 -13.22
C ALA A 243 4.62 21.10 -14.06
N PRO A 244 5.45 22.01 -14.62
CA PRO A 244 6.59 21.62 -15.42
C PRO A 244 7.73 21.13 -14.51
N ASN A 245 8.25 19.95 -14.83
CA ASN A 245 9.58 19.42 -14.44
C ASN A 245 9.82 18.99 -12.98
N ASN A 246 8.88 18.26 -12.37
CA ASN A 246 9.25 17.09 -11.58
C ASN A 246 8.10 16.08 -11.54
N ALA A 247 8.43 14.79 -11.47
CA ALA A 247 7.52 13.66 -11.60
C ALA A 247 6.16 13.88 -10.93
N ASN A 248 5.09 13.59 -11.66
CA ASN A 248 3.73 13.50 -11.13
C ASN A 248 3.80 12.72 -9.79
N CYS A 249 3.48 13.36 -8.66
CA CYS A 249 3.52 12.79 -7.31
C CYS A 249 2.45 11.71 -7.13
N THR A 250 2.48 10.66 -7.95
CA THR A 250 1.43 9.67 -8.13
C THR A 250 1.89 8.28 -7.69
N LYS A 251 3.12 8.16 -7.20
CA LYS A 251 3.67 6.87 -6.75
C LYS A 251 2.90 6.38 -5.53
N PRO A 252 2.50 5.09 -5.49
CA PRO A 252 1.80 4.52 -4.36
C PRO A 252 2.75 4.36 -3.18
N ALA A 253 2.22 4.35 -1.96
CA ALA A 253 3.02 4.11 -0.76
C ALA A 253 3.45 2.63 -0.57
N TYR A 254 3.06 1.74 -1.49
CA TYR A 254 3.52 0.37 -1.60
C TYR A 254 4.18 0.20 -2.96
N MET A 255 5.51 0.26 -3.03
CA MET A 255 6.27 0.22 -4.28
C MET A 255 7.02 -1.09 -4.43
N LEU A 256 6.91 -1.68 -5.62
CA LEU A 256 7.70 -2.84 -6.04
C LEU A 256 8.75 -2.38 -7.06
N HIS A 257 9.99 -2.81 -6.88
CA HIS A 257 11.13 -2.21 -7.61
C HIS A 257 11.71 -3.09 -8.73
N LEU A 258 11.31 -4.36 -8.82
CA LEU A 258 11.90 -5.32 -9.76
C LEU A 258 10.90 -5.76 -10.83
N PRO A 259 10.99 -5.29 -12.09
CA PRO A 259 10.09 -5.75 -13.15
C PRO A 259 10.31 -7.24 -13.45
N ALA A 260 9.24 -7.96 -13.76
CA ALA A 260 9.29 -9.37 -14.16
C ALA A 260 9.29 -9.58 -15.68
N HIS A 261 9.12 -8.50 -16.46
CA HIS A 261 9.12 -8.49 -17.93
C HIS A 261 8.02 -9.35 -18.58
N HIS A 262 6.92 -9.59 -17.87
CA HIS A 262 5.68 -10.18 -18.38
C HIS A 262 4.45 -9.52 -17.73
N GLY A 263 3.27 -9.69 -18.31
CA GLY A 263 2.01 -9.11 -17.82
C GLY A 263 1.47 -9.78 -16.56
N ILE A 264 0.52 -9.12 -15.88
CA ILE A 264 -0.19 -9.66 -14.71
C ILE A 264 -1.15 -10.78 -15.13
N PHE A 265 -1.94 -10.55 -16.18
CA PHE A 265 -2.88 -11.52 -16.73
C PHE A 265 -2.29 -12.92 -17.00
N PRO A 266 -1.18 -13.07 -17.75
CA PRO A 266 -0.66 -14.38 -18.12
C PRO A 266 -0.13 -15.17 -16.92
N ALA A 267 0.29 -14.47 -15.87
CA ALA A 267 0.96 -15.01 -14.70
C ALA A 267 0.03 -15.20 -13.48
N THR A 268 -1.26 -14.91 -13.61
CA THR A 268 -2.24 -15.02 -12.52
C THR A 268 -3.22 -16.16 -12.81
N HIS A 269 -3.34 -17.10 -11.87
CA HIS A 269 -4.28 -18.20 -12.02
C HIS A 269 -5.72 -17.66 -11.98
N PRO A 270 -6.62 -18.05 -12.91
CA PRO A 270 -7.99 -17.52 -12.96
C PRO A 270 -8.81 -17.70 -11.67
N GLY A 271 -8.46 -18.72 -10.86
CA GLY A 271 -9.05 -18.94 -9.54
C GLY A 271 -8.90 -17.75 -8.59
N MET A 272 -7.82 -16.99 -8.68
CA MET A 272 -7.58 -15.81 -7.84
C MET A 272 -8.60 -14.69 -8.13
N TYR A 273 -9.01 -14.52 -9.39
CA TYR A 273 -10.01 -13.51 -9.79
C TYR A 273 -11.40 -13.75 -9.19
N LYS A 274 -11.66 -14.96 -8.69
CA LYS A 274 -12.88 -15.25 -7.93
C LYS A 274 -12.90 -14.52 -6.60
N TYR A 275 -11.74 -14.18 -6.02
CA TYR A 275 -11.61 -13.43 -4.77
C TYR A 275 -11.25 -11.97 -4.99
N ILE A 276 -10.38 -11.70 -5.97
CA ILE A 276 -9.92 -10.35 -6.32
C ILE A 276 -10.22 -10.12 -7.82
N PRO A 277 -11.49 -9.83 -8.18
CA PRO A 277 -11.83 -9.50 -9.56
C PRO A 277 -11.11 -8.24 -10.01
N THR A 278 -10.80 -8.18 -11.30
CA THR A 278 -10.06 -7.08 -11.91
C THR A 278 -10.54 -6.80 -13.32
N ASP A 279 -10.15 -5.64 -13.84
CA ASP A 279 -10.29 -5.27 -15.25
C ASP A 279 -9.25 -6.06 -16.06
N ILE A 280 -9.68 -7.18 -16.66
CA ILE A 280 -8.81 -8.10 -17.41
C ILE A 280 -8.11 -7.40 -18.58
N ASP A 281 -8.79 -6.50 -19.28
CA ASP A 281 -8.21 -5.79 -20.41
C ASP A 281 -7.18 -4.76 -19.96
N ALA A 282 -7.37 -4.14 -18.78
CA ALA A 282 -6.35 -3.27 -18.20
C ALA A 282 -5.08 -4.04 -17.84
N ILE A 283 -5.19 -5.24 -17.23
CA ILE A 283 -4.01 -6.01 -16.78
C ILE A 283 -3.30 -6.81 -17.89
N LYS A 284 -3.83 -6.78 -19.11
CA LYS A 284 -3.15 -7.25 -20.34
C LYS A 284 -2.26 -6.18 -20.97
N LYS A 285 -2.47 -4.90 -20.65
CA LYS A 285 -1.68 -3.80 -21.23
C LYS A 285 -0.22 -3.92 -20.79
N LYS A 286 0.71 -3.54 -21.67
CA LYS A 286 2.16 -3.51 -21.36
C LYS A 286 2.48 -2.60 -20.15
N SER A 287 1.69 -1.55 -19.95
CA SER A 287 1.81 -0.67 -18.78
C SER A 287 1.43 -1.35 -17.45
N ALA A 288 0.73 -2.48 -17.48
CA ALA A 288 0.40 -3.32 -16.34
C ALA A 288 1.34 -4.54 -16.22
N MET A 289 2.64 -4.31 -16.45
CA MET A 289 3.69 -5.31 -16.24
C MET A 289 3.75 -5.74 -14.77
N VAL A 290 4.01 -7.03 -14.54
CA VAL A 290 4.25 -7.54 -13.18
C VAL A 290 5.55 -7.00 -12.64
N TYR A 291 5.52 -6.62 -11.36
CA TYR A 291 6.71 -6.39 -10.56
C TYR A 291 6.81 -7.50 -9.51
N ASN A 292 8.02 -8.00 -9.29
CA ASN A 292 8.31 -9.02 -8.30
C ASN A 292 8.12 -8.45 -6.89
N ALA A 293 7.48 -9.21 -6.00
CA ALA A 293 7.32 -8.89 -4.59
C ALA A 293 8.59 -9.14 -3.75
N GLY A 294 9.74 -9.37 -4.39
CA GLY A 294 11.00 -9.66 -3.72
C GLY A 294 11.75 -8.41 -3.26
N PHE A 295 11.38 -7.23 -3.73
CA PHE A 295 12.02 -5.98 -3.31
C PHE A 295 11.00 -4.86 -3.29
N ALA A 296 10.62 -4.44 -2.09
CA ALA A 296 9.52 -3.52 -1.87
C ALA A 296 9.88 -2.44 -0.85
N PHE A 297 9.46 -1.21 -1.13
CA PHE A 297 9.44 -0.12 -0.16
C PHE A 297 8.00 0.23 0.18
N ILE A 298 7.70 0.31 1.47
CA ILE A 298 6.32 0.42 1.94
C ILE A 298 6.23 1.38 3.11
N VAL A 299 5.28 2.30 3.06
CA VAL A 299 4.89 3.18 4.16
C VAL A 299 3.45 2.88 4.54
N ARG A 300 3.15 2.88 5.84
CA ARG A 300 1.84 2.58 6.44
C ARG A 300 0.80 3.69 6.20
N THR A 301 0.57 4.08 4.96
CA THR A 301 -0.53 5.00 4.60
C THR A 301 -1.86 4.26 4.55
N ALA A 302 -2.98 5.00 4.48
CA ALA A 302 -4.31 4.40 4.32
C ALA A 302 -4.42 3.54 3.05
N GLU A 303 -3.80 3.96 1.94
CA GLU A 303 -3.75 3.22 0.68
C GLU A 303 -2.99 1.90 0.83
N ALA A 304 -1.77 1.95 1.41
CA ALA A 304 -0.95 0.75 1.58
C ALA A 304 -1.61 -0.26 2.52
N ILE A 305 -2.30 0.20 3.57
CA ILE A 305 -3.02 -0.68 4.50
C ILE A 305 -4.24 -1.31 3.86
N GLU A 306 -4.96 -0.59 3.00
CA GLU A 306 -6.07 -1.17 2.25
C GLU A 306 -5.57 -2.27 1.28
N LEU A 307 -4.48 -2.03 0.54
CA LEU A 307 -3.87 -3.05 -0.32
C LEU A 307 -3.42 -4.27 0.50
N LEU A 308 -2.72 -4.02 1.62
CA LEU A 308 -2.18 -5.09 2.44
C LEU A 308 -3.26 -5.92 3.14
N LYS A 309 -4.42 -5.33 3.47
CA LYS A 309 -5.59 -6.07 3.96
C LYS A 309 -5.99 -7.16 2.97
N TRP A 310 -6.16 -6.83 1.68
CA TRP A 310 -6.54 -7.80 0.66
C TRP A 310 -5.44 -8.81 0.38
N TYR A 311 -4.17 -8.38 0.42
CA TYR A 311 -3.04 -9.29 0.24
C TYR A 311 -2.95 -10.32 1.39
N VAL A 312 -3.14 -9.88 2.64
CA VAL A 312 -3.19 -10.76 3.81
C VAL A 312 -4.41 -11.67 3.78
N LEU A 313 -5.60 -11.16 3.45
CA LEU A 313 -6.80 -12.01 3.31
C LEU A 313 -6.60 -13.11 2.27
N CYS A 314 -6.00 -12.78 1.12
CA CYS A 314 -5.68 -13.76 0.10
C CYS A 314 -4.67 -14.80 0.59
N ALA A 315 -3.64 -14.38 1.34
CA ALA A 315 -2.67 -15.30 1.94
C ALA A 315 -3.29 -16.24 2.99
N LEU A 316 -4.31 -15.77 3.72
CA LEU A 316 -5.07 -16.52 4.72
C LEU A 316 -6.23 -17.35 4.15
N GLU A 317 -6.48 -17.27 2.84
CA GLU A 317 -7.52 -18.03 2.16
C GLU A 317 -6.87 -19.05 1.22
N ASP A 318 -7.17 -20.33 1.40
CA ASP A 318 -6.43 -21.41 0.74
C ASP A 318 -6.50 -21.26 -0.79
N GLU A 319 -7.72 -21.11 -1.32
CA GLU A 319 -7.97 -21.05 -2.76
C GLU A 319 -7.74 -19.65 -3.38
N CYS A 320 -7.34 -18.63 -2.60
CA CYS A 320 -7.04 -17.31 -3.16
C CYS A 320 -5.60 -17.19 -3.63
N MET A 321 -4.62 -17.34 -2.71
CA MET A 321 -3.20 -17.17 -3.03
C MET A 321 -2.63 -18.38 -3.78
N ALA A 322 -3.16 -19.59 -3.55
CA ALA A 322 -2.72 -20.79 -4.25
C ALA A 322 -3.93 -21.59 -4.74
N PRO A 323 -4.71 -21.06 -5.71
CA PRO A 323 -5.89 -21.76 -6.19
C PRO A 323 -5.54 -23.17 -6.69
N HIS A 324 -6.48 -24.12 -6.55
CA HIS A 324 -6.27 -25.49 -6.98
C HIS A 324 -5.77 -25.57 -8.43
N GLY A 325 -4.67 -26.30 -8.63
CA GLY A 325 -4.01 -26.44 -9.93
C GLY A 325 -2.95 -25.38 -10.25
N ALA A 326 -2.71 -24.41 -9.36
CA ALA A 326 -1.67 -23.39 -9.52
C ALA A 326 -0.26 -24.02 -9.62
N LYS A 327 0.51 -23.58 -10.63
CA LYS A 327 1.89 -24.02 -10.89
C LYS A 327 2.80 -22.80 -11.02
N GLN A 328 4.01 -22.85 -10.46
CA GLN A 328 4.93 -21.69 -10.49
C GLN A 328 5.55 -21.41 -11.87
N TRP A 329 5.69 -22.45 -12.70
CA TRP A 329 6.35 -22.34 -14.00
C TRP A 329 5.36 -21.86 -15.06
N CYS A 330 5.72 -20.79 -15.77
CA CYS A 330 4.91 -20.14 -16.79
C CYS A 330 5.41 -20.48 -18.19
N ASN A 331 4.48 -20.84 -19.08
CA ASN A 331 4.74 -21.00 -20.51
C ASN A 331 4.13 -19.83 -21.29
N PHE A 332 4.91 -18.76 -21.47
CA PHE A 332 4.45 -17.57 -22.17
C PHE A 332 4.38 -17.75 -23.70
N LYS A 333 5.01 -18.80 -24.25
CA LYS A 333 5.21 -18.95 -25.70
C LYS A 333 5.74 -17.63 -26.29
N ASN A 334 5.04 -17.05 -27.27
CA ASN A 334 5.40 -15.79 -27.92
C ASN A 334 4.53 -14.59 -27.46
N ASP A 335 3.70 -14.76 -26.43
CA ASP A 335 2.77 -13.71 -25.96
C ASP A 335 2.84 -13.55 -24.43
N PRO A 336 3.78 -12.73 -23.93
CA PRO A 336 4.00 -12.55 -22.51
C PRO A 336 2.98 -11.63 -21.82
N PHE A 337 1.88 -11.26 -22.48
CA PHE A 337 0.89 -10.31 -21.93
C PHE A 337 -0.57 -10.72 -22.10
N ASN A 338 -0.98 -11.30 -23.24
CA ASN A 338 -2.40 -11.44 -23.55
C ASN A 338 -2.95 -12.86 -23.41
N ARG A 339 -2.09 -13.87 -23.23
CA ARG A 339 -2.48 -15.28 -23.11
C ARG A 339 -2.11 -15.85 -21.74
N TYR A 340 -3.07 -16.49 -21.08
CA TYR A 340 -2.81 -17.22 -19.83
C TYR A 340 -1.71 -18.27 -20.02
N ALA A 341 -0.64 -18.18 -19.22
CA ALA A 341 0.57 -18.98 -19.36
C ALA A 341 0.53 -20.30 -18.56
N GLY A 342 -0.66 -20.68 -18.05
CA GLY A 342 -0.86 -21.93 -17.32
C GLY A 342 -0.19 -21.98 -15.95
N CYS A 343 0.02 -20.84 -15.32
CA CYS A 343 0.80 -20.70 -14.09
C CYS A 343 0.22 -19.70 -13.09
N HIS A 344 0.84 -19.64 -11.91
CA HIS A 344 0.62 -18.61 -10.91
C HIS A 344 1.95 -18.14 -10.34
N ARG A 345 2.20 -16.83 -10.45
CA ARG A 345 3.29 -16.14 -9.76
C ARG A 345 2.74 -15.57 -8.45
N TYR A 346 3.32 -16.02 -7.34
CA TYR A 346 2.93 -15.73 -5.95
C TYR A 346 3.52 -14.43 -5.42
#